data_AF-A0A8D8PD75-F1
#
_entry.id   AF-A0A8D8PD75-F1
#
_cell.length_a   1.000
_cell.length_b   1.000
_cell.length_c   1.000
_cell.angle_alpha   90.00
_cell.angle_beta   90.00
_cell.angle_gamma   90.00
#
_symmetry.space_group_name_H-M   'P 1'
#
loop_
_entity.id
_entity.type
_entity.pdbx_description
1 polymer ?
#
loop_
_entity_poly.entity_id
_entity_poly.type
_entity_poly.pdbx_seq_one_letter_code
_entity_poly.pdbx_strand_id
1 'polypeptide(L)'
;MFDIVNFLKNLLYNMLAIFSFSRKKLSNKLSIYVKSNTGSTLSVDLEPHMDIKDVKEIVAPQLGLAPDELKIIFAGKELSDTITISECDLGQQSIIHAVKARPTIPSSPSKNFQANGKSRLNSIISEESPEEPYPAGSSKPLCETMSDLELTEVNERTPGTNSAQSEPPVERRKANFFVYCSQCEKVCTGKLRVRCGICRSGAFTVHRDPESWDDVLKKKRITGHCENYEVPCVENEAGDPPFTEFYFKCAEHSSGGETDFAAPLNLIKTNHKDIPCIA
;
A
#
# COMPACT_ATOMS: atom_id res chain seq x y z
N MET A 1 -13.48 -7.87 63.16
CA MET A 1 -14.44 -6.96 62.51
C MET A 1 -13.75 -5.84 61.70
N PHE A 2 -12.55 -5.39 62.07
CA PHE A 2 -11.79 -4.35 61.34
C PHE A 2 -11.15 -4.81 60.01
N ASP A 3 -10.75 -6.07 59.88
CA ASP A 3 -10.04 -6.56 58.67
C ASP A 3 -10.94 -6.71 57.43
N ILE A 4 -12.20 -7.09 57.63
CA ILE A 4 -13.17 -7.26 56.53
C ILE A 4 -13.53 -5.89 55.92
N VAL A 5 -13.59 -4.84 56.74
CA VAL A 5 -13.88 -3.48 56.29
C VAL A 5 -12.71 -2.92 55.48
N ASN A 6 -11.47 -3.20 55.87
CA ASN A 6 -10.29 -2.80 55.09
C ASN A 6 -10.15 -3.59 53.78
N PHE A 7 -10.49 -4.89 53.80
CA PHE A 7 -10.53 -5.71 52.58
C PHE A 7 -11.59 -5.19 51.59
N LEU A 8 -12.80 -4.89 52.07
CA LEU A 8 -13.86 -4.31 51.24
C LEU A 8 -13.50 -2.91 50.73
N LYS A 9 -12.85 -2.07 51.54
CA LYS A 9 -12.34 -0.75 51.12
C LYS A 9 -11.27 -0.87 50.04
N ASN A 10 -10.31 -1.79 50.17
CA ASN A 10 -9.30 -2.04 49.14
C ASN A 10 -9.90 -2.62 47.86
N LEU A 11 -10.89 -3.50 47.99
CA LEU A 11 -11.62 -4.04 46.84
C LEU A 11 -12.40 -2.94 46.10
N LEU A 12 -13.05 -2.03 46.83
CA LEU A 12 -13.72 -0.86 46.28
C LEU A 12 -12.75 0.14 45.66
N TYR A 13 -11.60 0.41 46.28
CA TYR A 13 -10.55 1.26 45.69
C TYR A 13 -9.98 0.67 44.41
N ASN A 14 -9.74 -0.64 44.37
CA ASN A 14 -9.27 -1.33 43.16
C ASN A 14 -10.36 -1.40 42.08
N MET A 15 -11.62 -1.61 42.44
CA MET A 15 -12.75 -1.48 41.49
C MET A 15 -12.85 -0.06 40.93
N LEU A 16 -12.77 0.97 41.78
CA LEU A 16 -12.80 2.37 41.34
C LEU A 16 -11.58 2.72 40.49
N ALA A 17 -10.40 2.14 40.76
CA ALA A 17 -9.22 2.26 39.92
C ALA A 17 -9.45 1.63 38.54
N ILE A 18 -10.10 0.46 38.47
CA ILE A 18 -10.50 -0.19 37.21
C ILE A 18 -11.53 0.66 36.45
N PHE A 19 -12.52 1.24 37.13
CA PHE A 19 -13.49 2.18 36.53
C PHE A 19 -12.83 3.50 36.08
N SER A 20 -11.77 3.96 36.75
CA SER A 20 -11.01 5.16 36.36
C SER A 20 -10.10 4.92 35.14
N PHE A 21 -9.64 3.67 34.95
CA PHE A 21 -8.91 3.25 33.74
C PHE A 21 -9.83 3.01 32.53
N SER A 22 -11.13 2.85 32.77
CA SER A 22 -12.14 2.55 31.73
C SER A 22 -12.74 3.79 31.04
N ARG A 23 -12.04 4.94 31.07
CA ARG A 23 -12.36 6.13 30.27
C ARG A 23 -11.16 6.70 29.50
N LYS A 24 -10.16 5.88 29.17
CA LYS A 24 -9.38 6.20 27.97
C LYS A 24 -10.30 5.93 26.78
N LYS A 25 -10.94 6.98 26.27
CA LYS A 25 -11.59 6.98 24.97
C LYS A 25 -10.58 6.34 24.01
N LEU A 26 -10.83 5.13 23.54
CA LEU A 26 -10.05 4.53 22.45
C LEU A 26 -10.13 5.55 21.32
N SER A 27 -9.06 6.29 21.14
CA SER A 27 -8.96 7.23 20.04
C SER A 27 -8.88 6.35 18.80
N ASN A 28 -9.94 6.32 17.99
CA ASN A 28 -9.91 5.64 16.69
C ASN A 28 -9.00 6.35 15.68
N LYS A 29 -8.16 7.29 16.12
CA LYS A 29 -7.22 8.01 15.27
C LYS A 29 -6.01 7.13 15.00
N LEU A 30 -5.67 7.03 13.73
CA LEU A 30 -4.49 6.36 13.22
C LEU A 30 -3.36 7.39 13.11
N SER A 31 -2.28 7.22 13.86
CA SER A 31 -1.10 8.08 13.70
C SER A 31 -0.17 7.45 12.68
N ILE A 32 0.08 8.15 11.57
CA ILE A 32 0.94 7.69 10.47
C ILE A 32 2.07 8.67 10.19
N TYR A 33 3.05 8.21 9.42
CA TYR A 33 4.11 9.04 8.88
C TYR A 33 3.89 9.27 7.39
N VAL A 34 4.04 10.52 6.97
CA VAL A 34 4.01 10.93 5.56
C VAL A 34 5.41 11.34 5.15
N LYS A 35 6.01 10.60 4.22
CA LYS A 35 7.37 10.87 3.73
C LYS A 35 7.30 11.54 2.36
N SER A 36 7.89 12.72 2.26
CA SER A 36 8.05 13.46 1.02
C SER A 36 9.16 12.86 0.16
N ASN A 37 9.09 13.07 -1.16
CA ASN A 37 10.20 12.81 -2.08
C ASN A 37 11.43 13.72 -1.84
N THR A 38 11.29 14.79 -1.04
CA THR A 38 12.39 15.66 -0.58
C THR A 38 13.05 15.17 0.72
N GLY A 39 12.64 13.99 1.23
CA GLY A 39 13.19 13.38 2.44
C GLY A 39 12.57 13.86 3.76
N SER A 40 11.72 14.91 3.75
CA SER A 40 11.00 15.32 4.95
C SER A 40 9.97 14.26 5.38
N THR A 41 9.79 14.10 6.69
CA THR A 41 8.80 13.19 7.27
C THR A 41 7.89 13.96 8.21
N LEU A 42 6.58 13.87 7.98
CA LEU A 42 5.52 14.51 8.76
C LEU A 42 4.76 13.44 9.53
N SER A 43 4.36 13.74 10.78
CA SER A 43 3.46 12.88 11.55
C SER A 43 2.05 13.43 11.42
N VAL A 44 1.10 12.58 11.01
CA VAL A 44 -0.30 13.00 10.80
C VAL A 44 -1.23 12.00 11.48
N ASP A 45 -2.20 12.53 12.22
CA ASP A 45 -3.28 11.72 12.80
C ASP A 45 -4.48 11.75 11.86
N LEU A 46 -4.90 10.57 11.42
CA LEU A 46 -6.00 10.36 10.47
C LEU A 46 -7.17 9.65 11.13
N GLU A 47 -8.37 9.92 10.66
CA GLU A 47 -9.58 9.21 11.06
C GLU A 47 -9.97 8.18 9.98
N PRO A 48 -10.45 6.98 10.34
CA PRO A 48 -10.67 5.90 9.37
C PRO A 48 -11.65 6.23 8.24
N HIS A 49 -12.55 7.18 8.46
CA HIS A 49 -13.56 7.62 7.50
C HIS A 49 -13.10 8.73 6.56
N MET A 50 -11.92 9.32 6.82
CA MET A 50 -11.34 10.30 5.91
C MET A 50 -10.95 9.62 4.60
N ASP A 51 -11.12 10.34 3.51
CA ASP A 51 -10.67 9.89 2.20
C ASP A 51 -9.25 10.42 1.89
N ILE A 52 -8.66 9.95 0.79
CA ILE A 52 -7.33 10.41 0.37
C ILE A 52 -7.33 11.88 -0.02
N LYS A 53 -8.46 12.43 -0.48
CA LYS A 53 -8.58 13.86 -0.74
C LYS A 53 -8.41 14.67 0.54
N ASP A 54 -9.06 14.29 1.64
CA ASP A 54 -8.90 14.91 2.96
C ASP A 54 -7.44 14.86 3.43
N VAL A 55 -6.76 13.72 3.20
CA VAL A 55 -5.33 13.58 3.53
C VAL A 55 -4.48 14.55 2.72
N LYS A 56 -4.75 14.71 1.42
CA LYS A 56 -4.05 15.67 0.56
C LYS A 56 -4.28 17.11 1.04
N GLU A 57 -5.50 17.46 1.45
CA GLU A 57 -5.82 18.77 2.01
C GLU A 57 -5.05 19.07 3.31
N ILE A 58 -4.77 18.06 4.13
CA ILE A 58 -3.96 18.22 5.36
C ILE A 58 -2.47 18.31 5.07
N VAL A 59 -1.96 17.49 4.14
CA VAL A 59 -0.52 17.33 3.90
C VAL A 59 0.02 18.40 2.96
N ALA A 60 -0.71 18.75 1.89
CA ALA A 60 -0.20 19.64 0.85
C ALA A 60 0.22 21.02 1.39
N PRO A 61 -0.55 21.70 2.27
CA PRO A 61 -0.14 22.98 2.85
C PRO A 61 1.15 22.89 3.68
N GLN A 62 1.37 21.76 4.35
CA GLN A 62 2.60 21.52 5.14
C GLN A 62 3.84 21.33 4.25
N LEU A 63 3.63 20.92 2.99
CA LEU A 63 4.66 20.79 1.97
C LEU A 63 4.75 22.03 1.04
N GLY A 64 3.89 23.04 1.23
CA GLY A 64 3.83 24.22 0.36
C GLY A 64 3.29 23.93 -1.04
N LEU A 65 2.42 22.93 -1.18
CA LEU A 65 1.79 22.49 -2.43
C LEU A 65 0.28 22.69 -2.39
N ALA A 66 -0.35 22.72 -3.55
CA ALA A 66 -1.80 22.58 -3.65
C ALA A 66 -2.21 21.09 -3.59
N PRO A 67 -3.42 20.74 -3.08
CA PRO A 67 -3.83 19.33 -2.94
C PRO A 67 -3.85 18.55 -4.27
N ASP A 68 -4.17 19.20 -5.38
CA ASP A 68 -4.18 18.66 -6.74
C ASP A 68 -2.78 18.39 -7.30
N GLU A 69 -1.76 19.08 -6.79
CA GLU A 69 -0.35 18.80 -7.11
C GLU A 69 0.20 17.59 -6.35
N LEU A 70 -0.56 16.98 -5.42
CA LEU A 70 -0.07 15.93 -4.54
C LEU A 70 -0.58 14.54 -4.97
N LYS A 71 0.34 13.59 -5.09
CA LYS A 71 0.03 12.17 -5.22
C LYS A 71 0.37 11.45 -3.92
N ILE A 72 -0.54 10.60 -3.46
CA ILE A 72 -0.31 9.74 -2.31
C ILE A 72 -0.03 8.33 -2.82
N ILE A 73 1.12 7.77 -2.44
CA ILE A 73 1.56 6.44 -2.83
C ILE A 73 1.64 5.57 -1.58
N PHE A 74 1.02 4.39 -1.66
CA PHE A 74 1.09 3.38 -0.61
C PHE A 74 1.10 1.97 -1.18
N ALA A 75 1.97 1.12 -0.61
CA ALA A 75 2.08 -0.30 -0.98
C ALA A 75 2.20 -0.57 -2.49
N GLY A 76 2.85 0.31 -3.25
CA GLY A 76 3.04 0.13 -4.69
C GLY A 76 1.96 0.76 -5.56
N LYS A 77 0.99 1.48 -4.99
CA LYS A 77 -0.14 2.07 -5.70
C LYS A 77 -0.25 3.56 -5.41
N GLU A 78 -0.57 4.34 -6.44
CA GLU A 78 -1.11 5.68 -6.28
C GLU A 78 -2.56 5.53 -5.80
N LEU A 79 -2.87 6.12 -4.64
CA LEU A 79 -4.20 6.04 -4.05
C LEU A 79 -5.12 7.09 -4.66
N SER A 80 -6.34 6.67 -4.99
CA SER A 80 -7.39 7.56 -5.50
C SER A 80 -8.00 8.40 -4.38
N ASP A 81 -8.35 9.64 -4.70
CA ASP A 81 -8.98 10.62 -3.81
C ASP A 81 -10.22 10.09 -3.08
N THR A 82 -10.96 9.15 -3.68
CA THR A 82 -12.22 8.62 -3.11
C THR A 82 -12.02 7.46 -2.15
N ILE A 83 -10.80 6.93 -2.02
CA ILE A 83 -10.52 5.78 -1.16
C ILE A 83 -10.44 6.23 0.29
N THR A 84 -11.08 5.48 1.18
CA THR A 84 -11.00 5.78 2.61
C THR A 84 -9.76 5.20 3.27
N ILE A 85 -9.31 5.80 4.37
CA ILE A 85 -8.20 5.27 5.17
C ILE A 85 -8.47 3.85 5.67
N SER A 86 -9.73 3.54 5.98
CA SER A 86 -10.14 2.20 6.40
C SER A 86 -9.92 1.12 5.33
N GLU A 87 -9.98 1.47 4.05
CA GLU A 87 -9.75 0.56 2.92
C GLU A 87 -8.25 0.31 2.66
N CYS A 88 -7.37 1.21 3.12
CA CYS A 88 -5.95 1.21 2.78
C CYS A 88 -5.09 0.15 3.52
N ASP A 89 -5.63 -0.62 4.47
CA ASP A 89 -4.87 -1.50 5.39
C ASP A 89 -3.68 -0.79 6.08
N LEU A 90 -3.89 0.46 6.44
CA LEU A 90 -2.94 1.26 7.21
C LEU A 90 -3.00 0.85 8.68
N GLY A 91 -1.85 0.52 9.26
CA GLY A 91 -1.68 0.29 10.69
C GLY A 91 -1.04 1.49 11.38
N GLN A 92 -0.99 1.47 12.71
CA GLN A 92 -0.32 2.50 13.50
C GLN A 92 1.14 2.65 13.06
N GLN A 93 1.60 3.89 12.92
CA GLN A 93 2.95 4.24 12.49
C GLN A 93 3.33 3.70 11.10
N SER A 94 2.33 3.44 10.23
CA SER A 94 2.57 3.16 8.82
C SER A 94 3.18 4.38 8.12
N ILE A 95 3.92 4.13 7.05
CA ILE A 95 4.48 5.18 6.19
C ILE A 95 3.69 5.21 4.88
N ILE A 96 3.19 6.39 4.49
CA ILE A 96 2.73 6.70 3.14
C ILE A 96 3.70 7.69 2.50
N HIS A 97 3.78 7.69 1.18
CA HIS A 97 4.62 8.63 0.44
C HIS A 97 3.77 9.71 -0.21
N ALA A 98 4.16 10.97 -0.05
CA ALA A 98 3.52 12.11 -0.69
C ALA A 98 4.49 12.72 -1.69
N VAL A 99 4.12 12.75 -2.96
CA VAL A 99 5.02 13.17 -4.04
C VAL A 99 4.35 14.24 -4.89
N LYS A 100 5.13 15.22 -5.37
CA LYS A 100 4.62 16.24 -6.27
C LYS A 100 4.34 15.63 -7.63
N ALA A 101 3.10 15.72 -8.11
CA ALA A 101 2.74 15.37 -9.47
C ALA A 101 3.50 16.23 -10.47
N ARG A 102 3.97 15.64 -11.57
CA ARG A 102 4.40 16.44 -12.73
C ARG A 102 3.17 17.11 -13.34
N PRO A 103 3.23 18.40 -13.74
CA PRO A 103 2.11 19.05 -14.40
C PRO A 103 1.74 18.29 -15.68
N THR A 104 0.53 17.75 -15.75
CA THR A 104 -0.08 17.37 -17.03
C THR A 104 -0.42 18.67 -17.74
N ILE A 105 0.25 18.95 -18.86
CA ILE A 105 -0.15 20.06 -19.72
C ILE A 105 -1.57 19.73 -20.20
N PRO A 106 -2.59 20.53 -19.89
CA PRO A 106 -3.92 20.27 -20.41
C PRO A 106 -3.86 20.40 -21.93
N SER A 107 -4.18 19.33 -22.65
CA SER A 107 -4.44 19.37 -24.10
C SER A 107 -5.65 20.27 -24.33
N SER A 108 -5.39 21.56 -24.48
CA SER A 108 -6.42 22.55 -24.80
C SER A 108 -6.86 22.37 -26.27
N PRO A 109 -8.15 22.59 -26.58
CA PRO A 109 -8.68 22.34 -27.91
C PRO A 109 -8.12 23.37 -28.90
N SER A 110 -7.59 22.86 -30.02
CA SER A 110 -7.04 23.62 -31.12
C SER A 110 -7.95 24.77 -31.57
N LYS A 111 -7.64 26.00 -31.14
CA LYS A 111 -8.12 27.20 -31.82
C LYS A 111 -7.18 27.46 -33.00
N ASN A 112 -7.73 27.28 -34.21
CA ASN A 112 -7.08 27.61 -35.47
C ASN A 112 -6.60 29.06 -35.48
N PHE A 113 -5.29 29.27 -35.37
CA PHE A 113 -4.63 30.48 -35.84
C PHE A 113 -3.85 30.13 -37.11
N GLN A 114 -4.31 30.66 -38.24
CA GLN A 114 -3.55 30.64 -39.49
C GLN A 114 -2.27 31.46 -39.30
N ALA A 115 -1.13 30.78 -39.30
CA ALA A 115 0.19 31.42 -39.31
C ALA A 115 0.63 31.64 -40.76
N ASN A 116 0.97 32.89 -41.08
CA ASN A 116 1.78 33.22 -42.24
C ASN A 116 3.20 33.58 -41.75
N GLY A 117 4.19 32.78 -42.16
CA GLY A 117 5.57 33.25 -42.36
C GLY A 117 6.59 33.20 -41.21
N LYS A 118 7.50 32.21 -41.35
CA LYS A 118 8.96 32.28 -41.08
C LYS A 118 9.45 32.44 -39.63
N SER A 119 9.98 31.36 -39.04
CA SER A 119 11.42 31.23 -38.70
C SER A 119 11.76 29.94 -37.93
N ARG A 120 12.82 29.27 -38.41
CA ARG A 120 13.82 28.45 -37.71
C ARG A 120 13.42 27.76 -36.38
N LEU A 121 13.21 26.45 -36.41
CA LEU A 121 14.15 25.41 -35.93
C LEU A 121 13.51 24.02 -36.16
N ASN A 122 14.07 23.23 -37.07
CA ASN A 122 13.75 21.79 -37.19
C ASN A 122 14.68 21.03 -36.23
N SER A 123 14.38 19.90 -35.58
CA SER A 123 13.15 19.15 -35.25
C SER A 123 13.62 17.74 -34.83
N ILE A 124 12.96 17.11 -33.83
CA ILE A 124 12.78 15.64 -33.65
C ILE A 124 14.04 14.90 -33.12
N ILE A 125 14.01 14.18 -31.99
CA ILE A 125 13.14 13.01 -31.72
C ILE A 125 12.35 13.17 -30.41
N SER A 126 11.04 13.18 -30.57
CA SER A 126 10.03 12.83 -29.56
C SER A 126 9.73 11.33 -29.73
N GLU A 127 10.12 10.52 -28.75
CA GLU A 127 9.60 9.16 -28.63
C GLU A 127 8.26 9.23 -27.90
N GLU A 128 7.19 9.14 -28.68
CA GLU A 128 5.86 8.78 -28.21
C GLU A 128 5.93 7.34 -27.67
N SER A 129 5.98 7.20 -26.34
CA SER A 129 5.62 5.94 -25.70
C SER A 129 4.12 5.72 -25.84
N PRO A 130 3.64 4.55 -26.32
CA PRO A 130 2.21 4.29 -26.43
C PRO A 130 1.58 4.31 -25.03
N GLU A 131 0.69 5.27 -24.79
CA GLU A 131 -0.26 5.19 -23.69
C GLU A 131 -1.26 4.07 -24.00
N GLU A 132 -0.90 2.84 -23.64
CA GLU A 132 -1.85 1.74 -23.52
C GLU A 132 -2.94 2.16 -22.51
N PRO A 133 -4.23 2.02 -22.83
CA PRO A 133 -5.31 2.38 -21.93
C PRO A 133 -5.29 1.45 -20.71
N TYR A 134 -4.68 1.90 -19.61
CA TYR A 134 -4.74 1.17 -18.35
C TYR A 134 -6.22 0.98 -17.96
N PRO A 135 -6.68 -0.26 -17.74
CA PRO A 135 -8.07 -0.50 -17.38
C PRO A 135 -8.37 0.20 -16.05
N ALA A 136 -9.49 0.92 -16.01
CA ALA A 136 -9.98 1.76 -14.91
C ALA A 136 -10.39 0.96 -13.65
N GLY A 137 -9.56 0.02 -13.20
CA GLY A 137 -9.86 -0.93 -12.12
C GLY A 137 -8.82 -1.04 -11.01
N SER A 138 -7.77 -0.22 -10.97
CA SER A 138 -6.61 -0.40 -10.05
C SER A 138 -6.33 0.84 -9.19
N SER A 139 -7.30 1.33 -8.43
CA SER A 139 -7.09 2.41 -7.45
C SER A 139 -6.85 1.90 -6.02
N LYS A 140 -7.19 0.63 -5.74
CA LYS A 140 -7.11 0.01 -4.41
C LYS A 140 -5.66 -0.35 -4.01
N PRO A 141 -5.32 -0.37 -2.70
CA PRO A 141 -3.99 -0.79 -2.26
C PRO A 141 -3.70 -2.22 -2.71
N LEU A 142 -2.42 -2.53 -2.97
CA LEU A 142 -2.00 -3.83 -3.52
C LEU A 142 -2.49 -5.04 -2.70
N CYS A 143 -2.64 -4.86 -1.38
CA CYS A 143 -3.15 -5.89 -0.49
C CYS A 143 -4.62 -6.27 -0.72
N GLU A 144 -5.39 -5.44 -1.45
CA GLU A 144 -6.80 -5.69 -1.74
C GLU A 144 -7.01 -6.31 -3.12
N THR A 145 -6.09 -6.08 -4.07
CA THR A 145 -6.17 -6.74 -5.40
C THR A 145 -5.70 -8.19 -5.38
N MET A 146 -4.84 -8.56 -4.43
CA MET A 146 -4.45 -9.95 -4.23
C MET A 146 -5.59 -10.73 -3.57
N SER A 147 -6.39 -11.39 -4.42
CA SER A 147 -7.35 -12.40 -3.97
C SER A 147 -6.59 -13.67 -3.60
N ASP A 148 -7.03 -14.40 -2.56
CA ASP A 148 -6.52 -15.74 -2.14
C ASP A 148 -6.56 -16.83 -3.25
N LEU A 149 -6.90 -16.47 -4.49
CA LEU A 149 -6.83 -17.35 -5.64
C LEU A 149 -5.36 -17.56 -6.03
N GLU A 150 -4.80 -18.59 -5.42
CA GLU A 150 -3.81 -19.47 -6.04
C GLU A 150 -2.52 -18.79 -6.52
N LEU A 151 -1.73 -18.26 -5.58
CA LEU A 151 -0.27 -18.09 -5.79
C LEU A 151 0.46 -19.44 -6.03
N THR A 152 -0.29 -20.55 -6.13
CA THR A 152 0.15 -21.88 -6.51
C THR A 152 -1.05 -22.59 -7.14
N GLU A 153 -1.18 -22.62 -8.45
CA GLU A 153 -1.72 -23.79 -9.17
C GLU A 153 -1.32 -23.65 -10.65
N VAL A 154 -0.30 -24.42 -11.04
CA VAL A 154 -0.03 -24.70 -12.45
C VAL A 154 -1.25 -25.46 -12.96
N ASN A 155 -2.04 -24.80 -13.80
CA ASN A 155 -3.31 -25.28 -14.31
C ASN A 155 -3.10 -26.53 -15.19
N GLU A 156 -3.14 -27.72 -14.59
CA GLU A 156 -3.37 -28.97 -15.31
C GLU A 156 -4.85 -29.03 -15.72
N ARG A 157 -5.15 -28.47 -16.89
CA ARG A 157 -6.48 -28.49 -17.48
C ARG A 157 -6.89 -29.94 -17.78
N THR A 158 -7.94 -30.41 -17.10
CA THR A 158 -8.76 -31.52 -17.59
C THR A 158 -10.15 -30.98 -17.97
N PRO A 159 -10.69 -31.28 -19.16
CA PRO A 159 -11.93 -30.65 -19.65
C PRO A 159 -13.21 -31.40 -19.20
N GLY A 160 -14.24 -30.62 -18.84
CA GLY A 160 -15.63 -31.05 -18.60
C GLY A 160 -16.03 -30.86 -17.13
N THR A 161 -17.06 -30.10 -16.76
CA THR A 161 -18.44 -30.14 -17.27
C THR A 161 -19.17 -28.86 -16.87
N ASN A 162 -20.01 -28.33 -17.76
CA ASN A 162 -20.83 -27.14 -17.53
C ASN A 162 -21.92 -27.37 -16.48
N SER A 163 -21.98 -26.52 -15.46
CA SER A 163 -23.23 -26.23 -14.76
C SER A 163 -23.23 -24.80 -14.26
N ALA A 164 -24.08 -23.98 -14.86
CA ALA A 164 -24.38 -22.63 -14.44
C ALA A 164 -25.14 -22.67 -13.10
N GLN A 165 -24.46 -22.28 -12.03
CA GLN A 165 -25.10 -21.83 -10.81
C GLN A 165 -24.56 -20.45 -10.47
N SER A 166 -25.48 -19.53 -10.22
CA SER A 166 -25.21 -18.17 -9.78
C SER A 166 -24.56 -18.21 -8.40
N GLU A 167 -23.23 -18.07 -8.39
CA GLU A 167 -22.44 -17.86 -7.17
C GLU A 167 -22.93 -16.58 -6.44
N PRO A 168 -23.02 -16.58 -5.10
CA PRO A 168 -23.24 -15.37 -4.32
C PRO A 168 -22.06 -14.40 -4.53
N PRO A 169 -22.13 -13.12 -4.13
CA PRO A 169 -21.01 -12.21 -4.28
C PRO A 169 -19.85 -12.79 -3.47
N VAL A 170 -18.84 -13.33 -4.15
CA VAL A 170 -17.63 -13.83 -3.51
C VAL A 170 -16.97 -12.62 -2.89
N GLU A 171 -17.16 -12.45 -1.58
CA GLU A 171 -16.42 -11.53 -0.75
C GLU A 171 -14.95 -11.86 -1.00
N ARG A 172 -14.25 -11.01 -1.77
CA ARG A 172 -12.89 -11.29 -2.25
C ARG A 172 -12.02 -11.51 -1.03
N ARG A 173 -11.62 -12.76 -0.80
CA ARG A 173 -10.83 -13.14 0.37
C ARG A 173 -9.45 -12.53 0.23
N LYS A 174 -9.12 -11.64 1.16
CA LYS A 174 -7.86 -10.90 1.23
C LYS A 174 -6.71 -11.89 1.40
N ALA A 175 -5.69 -11.80 0.54
CA ALA A 175 -4.51 -12.65 0.64
C ALA A 175 -3.89 -12.62 2.05
N ASN A 176 -3.87 -13.78 2.71
CA ASN A 176 -3.26 -13.93 4.03
C ASN A 176 -1.80 -14.37 3.89
N PHE A 177 -0.87 -13.45 4.11
CA PHE A 177 0.55 -13.79 4.20
C PHE A 177 0.92 -14.18 5.63
N PHE A 178 1.83 -15.14 5.76
CA PHE A 178 2.41 -15.52 7.05
C PHE A 178 3.89 -15.19 7.07
N VAL A 179 4.37 -14.69 8.21
CA VAL A 179 5.77 -14.34 8.42
C VAL A 179 6.23 -14.84 9.77
N TYR A 180 7.53 -15.13 9.89
CA TYR A 180 8.16 -15.26 11.21
C TYR A 180 8.64 -13.89 11.67
N CYS A 181 8.10 -13.39 12.78
CA CYS A 181 8.49 -12.11 13.34
C CYS A 181 9.46 -12.31 14.52
N SER A 182 10.64 -11.68 14.46
CA SER A 182 11.64 -11.71 15.54
C SER A 182 11.19 -10.95 16.79
N GLN A 183 10.35 -9.93 16.67
CA GLN A 183 9.84 -9.18 17.82
C GLN A 183 8.72 -9.92 18.55
N CYS A 184 7.91 -10.68 17.82
CA CYS A 184 6.82 -11.48 18.39
C CYS A 184 7.26 -12.90 18.77
N GLU A 185 8.42 -13.34 18.28
CA GLU A 185 8.99 -14.69 18.44
C GLU A 185 8.03 -15.82 18.00
N LYS A 186 7.11 -15.53 17.09
CA LYS A 186 6.10 -16.47 16.58
C LYS A 186 5.76 -16.21 15.11
N VAL A 187 4.99 -17.14 14.54
CA VAL A 187 4.35 -16.92 13.24
C VAL A 187 3.22 -15.91 13.41
N CYS A 188 3.24 -14.89 12.57
CA CYS A 188 2.29 -13.80 12.55
C CYS A 188 1.70 -13.63 11.14
N THR A 189 0.58 -12.91 11.05
CA THR A 189 0.13 -12.40 9.76
C THR A 189 1.10 -11.34 9.24
N GLY A 190 1.32 -11.36 7.93
CA GLY A 190 2.26 -10.50 7.23
C GLY A 190 1.57 -9.50 6.32
N LYS A 191 2.21 -8.34 6.11
CA LYS A 191 1.80 -7.35 5.11
C LYS A 191 2.85 -7.29 4.01
N LEU A 192 2.41 -7.40 2.75
CA LEU A 192 3.27 -7.17 1.59
C LEU A 192 3.50 -5.67 1.40
N ARG A 193 4.75 -5.30 1.13
CA ARG A 193 5.20 -3.95 0.80
C ARG A 193 6.16 -4.01 -0.38
N VAL A 194 6.38 -2.86 -1.00
CA VAL A 194 7.23 -2.73 -2.19
C VAL A 194 8.17 -1.56 -2.02
N ARG A 195 9.32 -1.63 -2.67
CA ARG A 195 10.28 -0.54 -2.81
C ARG A 195 11.01 -0.63 -4.16
N CYS A 196 11.64 0.47 -4.56
CA CYS A 196 12.49 0.48 -5.74
C CYS A 196 13.68 -0.47 -5.55
N GLY A 197 13.97 -1.33 -6.53
CA GLY A 197 15.14 -2.22 -6.50
C GLY A 197 16.49 -1.50 -6.59
N ILE A 198 16.51 -0.23 -7.02
CA ILE A 198 17.72 0.59 -7.15
C ILE A 198 17.95 1.42 -5.88
N CYS A 199 17.07 2.40 -5.60
CA CYS A 199 17.27 3.34 -4.50
C CYS A 199 16.62 2.90 -3.17
N ARG A 200 15.87 1.79 -3.16
CA ARG A 200 15.12 1.28 -1.99
C ARG A 200 14.05 2.21 -1.42
N SER A 201 13.70 3.30 -2.12
CA SER A 201 12.57 4.17 -1.74
C SER A 201 11.24 3.42 -1.86
N GLY A 202 10.35 3.61 -0.89
CA GLY A 202 8.96 3.14 -0.93
C GLY A 202 8.03 4.03 -1.76
N ALA A 203 8.49 5.20 -2.20
CA ALA A 203 7.78 6.06 -3.16
C ALA A 203 7.90 5.47 -4.58
N PHE A 204 7.23 4.34 -4.77
CA PHE A 204 7.36 3.49 -5.94
C PHE A 204 6.00 2.92 -6.33
N THR A 205 5.67 2.94 -7.61
CA THR A 205 4.40 2.44 -8.17
C THR A 205 4.66 1.27 -9.10
N VAL A 206 4.00 0.13 -8.87
CA VAL A 206 4.17 -1.08 -9.69
C VAL A 206 3.34 -1.01 -10.98
N HIS A 207 3.88 -1.49 -12.10
CA HIS A 207 3.14 -1.52 -13.38
C HIS A 207 2.04 -2.59 -13.41
N ARG A 208 2.19 -3.67 -12.63
CA ARG A 208 1.19 -4.74 -12.47
C ARG A 208 1.21 -5.30 -11.06
N ASP A 209 0.11 -5.96 -10.70
CA ASP A 209 0.00 -6.64 -9.41
C ASP A 209 0.74 -7.99 -9.45
N PRO A 210 1.32 -8.44 -8.32
CA PRO A 210 1.92 -9.77 -8.26
C PRO A 210 0.82 -10.84 -8.23
N GLU A 211 0.99 -11.85 -9.08
CA GLU A 211 0.01 -12.94 -9.27
C GLU A 211 0.53 -14.29 -8.76
N SER A 212 1.79 -14.35 -8.34
CA SER A 212 2.43 -15.58 -7.85
C SER A 212 3.49 -15.28 -6.80
N TRP A 213 3.87 -16.30 -6.00
CA TRP A 213 5.04 -16.21 -5.13
C TRP A 213 6.32 -15.94 -5.91
N ASP A 214 6.39 -16.40 -7.17
CA ASP A 214 7.52 -16.13 -8.05
C ASP A 214 7.67 -14.64 -8.37
N ASP A 215 6.57 -13.92 -8.58
CA ASP A 215 6.60 -12.48 -8.82
C ASP A 215 7.10 -11.69 -7.61
N VAL A 216 6.89 -12.23 -6.41
CA VAL A 216 7.27 -11.58 -5.15
C VAL A 216 8.69 -11.95 -4.70
N LEU A 217 9.07 -13.22 -4.85
CA LEU A 217 10.33 -13.75 -4.30
C LEU A 217 11.49 -13.71 -5.30
N LYS A 218 11.24 -13.81 -6.61
CA LYS A 218 12.29 -13.72 -7.62
C LYS A 218 12.56 -12.26 -7.96
N LYS A 219 13.83 -11.92 -8.13
CA LYS A 219 14.23 -10.58 -8.58
C LYS A 219 13.82 -10.37 -10.04
N LYS A 220 13.65 -9.09 -10.41
CA LYS A 220 13.44 -8.63 -11.79
C LYS A 220 12.19 -9.21 -12.48
N ARG A 221 11.07 -9.29 -11.75
CA ARG A 221 9.79 -9.85 -12.23
C ARG A 221 8.75 -8.81 -12.61
N ILE A 222 8.73 -7.72 -11.88
CA ILE A 222 7.80 -6.61 -12.05
C ILE A 222 8.64 -5.34 -12.08
N THR A 223 8.34 -4.46 -13.03
CA THR A 223 8.91 -3.12 -13.13
C THR A 223 7.95 -2.10 -12.53
N GLY A 224 8.45 -0.91 -12.27
CA GLY A 224 7.62 0.18 -11.80
C GLY A 224 8.25 1.54 -11.98
N HIS A 225 7.52 2.57 -11.56
CA HIS A 225 7.99 3.94 -11.56
C HIS A 225 8.48 4.34 -10.17
N CYS A 226 9.67 4.93 -10.08
CA CYS A 226 10.20 5.48 -8.84
C CYS A 226 10.06 6.99 -8.82
N GLU A 227 9.52 7.53 -7.74
CA GLU A 227 9.33 8.98 -7.53
C GLU A 227 10.46 9.62 -6.72
N ASN A 228 11.55 8.88 -6.50
CA ASN A 228 12.74 9.44 -5.89
C ASN A 228 13.52 10.25 -6.95
N TYR A 229 13.60 11.57 -6.76
CA TYR A 229 14.30 12.46 -7.70
C TYR A 229 15.78 12.64 -7.39
N GLU A 230 16.25 12.19 -6.23
CA GLU A 230 17.67 12.28 -5.87
C GLU A 230 18.53 11.27 -6.64
N VAL A 231 17.94 10.13 -7.01
CA VAL A 231 18.63 9.04 -7.71
C VAL A 231 17.88 8.74 -9.01
N PRO A 232 18.54 8.85 -10.18
CA PRO A 232 17.93 8.42 -11.44
C PRO A 232 17.80 6.89 -11.42
N CYS A 233 16.59 6.42 -11.11
CA CYS A 233 16.31 5.01 -11.05
C CYS A 233 15.94 4.50 -12.45
N VAL A 234 16.95 4.14 -13.24
CA VAL A 234 16.82 3.51 -14.56
C VAL A 234 17.73 2.29 -14.62
N GLU A 235 17.31 1.22 -15.30
CA GLU A 235 18.12 -0.02 -15.40
C GLU A 235 19.27 0.10 -16.40
N ASN A 236 19.12 0.91 -17.44
CA ASN A 236 20.08 1.03 -18.53
C ASN A 236 20.12 2.45 -19.13
N GLU A 237 21.04 2.65 -20.07
CA GLU A 237 21.19 3.91 -20.81
C GLU A 237 19.96 4.26 -21.67
N ALA A 238 19.13 3.27 -22.01
CA ALA A 238 17.87 3.47 -22.73
C ALA A 238 16.77 4.05 -21.83
N GLY A 239 16.97 4.10 -20.51
CA GLY A 239 16.00 4.64 -19.56
C GLY A 239 14.92 3.64 -19.14
N ASP A 240 15.18 2.33 -19.28
CA ASP A 240 14.22 1.30 -18.88
C ASP A 240 13.86 1.40 -17.39
N PRO A 241 12.58 1.15 -17.03
CA PRO A 241 12.11 1.31 -15.68
C PRO A 241 12.79 0.33 -14.71
N PRO A 242 13.01 0.76 -13.45
CA PRO A 242 13.59 -0.06 -12.41
C PRO A 242 12.69 -1.24 -12.04
N PHE A 243 13.30 -2.33 -11.58
CA PHE A 243 12.55 -3.45 -11.03
C PHE A 243 12.06 -3.18 -9.61
N THR A 244 10.91 -3.77 -9.28
CA THR A 244 10.30 -3.79 -7.96
C THR A 244 11.04 -4.77 -7.05
N GLU A 245 11.28 -4.36 -5.82
CA GLU A 245 11.67 -5.26 -4.72
C GLU A 245 10.51 -5.36 -3.72
N PHE A 246 9.98 -6.56 -3.55
CA PHE A 246 8.96 -6.84 -2.55
C PHE A 246 9.57 -7.24 -1.22
N TYR A 247 8.88 -6.90 -0.13
CA TYR A 247 9.26 -7.31 1.22
C TYR A 247 8.04 -7.44 2.12
N PHE A 248 8.21 -8.16 3.22
CA PHE A 248 7.13 -8.45 4.15
C PHE A 248 7.39 -7.83 5.51
N LYS A 249 6.32 -7.48 6.22
CA LYS A 249 6.36 -6.92 7.57
C LYS A 249 5.36 -7.65 8.44
N CYS A 250 5.61 -7.73 9.74
CA CYS A 250 4.62 -8.25 10.68
C CYS A 250 3.40 -7.30 10.76
N ALA A 251 2.20 -7.86 10.84
CA ALA A 251 0.96 -7.11 11.00
C ALA A 251 0.50 -6.96 12.46
N GLU A 252 1.12 -7.69 13.40
CA GLU A 252 0.66 -7.77 14.80
C GLU A 252 1.23 -6.68 15.73
N HIS A 253 2.19 -5.88 15.25
CA HIS A 253 2.74 -4.76 16.02
C HIS A 253 2.95 -3.53 15.15
N SER A 254 3.12 -2.37 15.79
CA SER A 254 3.51 -1.15 15.10
C SER A 254 4.82 -1.35 14.35
N SER A 255 4.87 -0.81 13.14
CA SER A 255 6.01 -1.04 12.29
C SER A 255 7.20 -0.16 12.62
N GLY A 256 8.41 -0.72 12.54
CA GLY A 256 9.68 0.02 12.65
C GLY A 256 10.08 0.81 11.40
N GLY A 257 9.14 1.18 10.52
CA GLY A 257 9.40 1.97 9.32
C GLY A 257 10.03 1.19 8.15
N GLU A 258 10.95 1.80 7.40
CA GLU A 258 11.50 1.21 6.15
C GLU A 258 12.48 0.05 6.39
N THR A 259 13.09 -0.03 7.58
CA THR A 259 14.04 -1.09 7.95
C THR A 259 13.38 -2.30 8.59
N ASP A 260 12.08 -2.24 8.83
CA ASP A 260 11.29 -3.33 9.40
C ASP A 260 10.93 -4.34 8.31
N PHE A 261 11.43 -5.57 8.45
CA PHE A 261 11.13 -6.69 7.57
C PHE A 261 11.03 -8.00 8.34
N ALA A 262 10.22 -8.92 7.84
CA ALA A 262 10.01 -10.25 8.38
C ALA A 262 10.16 -11.31 7.28
N ALA A 263 10.60 -12.51 7.65
CA ALA A 263 10.80 -13.60 6.70
C ALA A 263 9.44 -14.19 6.28
N PRO A 264 9.10 -14.23 4.98
CA PRO A 264 7.85 -14.83 4.53
C PRO A 264 7.88 -16.36 4.64
N LEU A 265 6.76 -16.92 5.09
CA LEU A 265 6.54 -18.36 5.20
C LEU A 265 5.53 -18.78 4.12
N ASN A 266 6.02 -18.86 2.87
CA ASN A 266 5.19 -19.09 1.68
C ASN A 266 4.51 -20.46 1.61
N LEU A 267 4.93 -21.42 2.43
CA LEU A 267 4.31 -22.75 2.54
C LEU A 267 3.13 -22.80 3.53
N ILE A 268 3.00 -21.80 4.41
CA ILE A 268 1.90 -21.72 5.36
C ILE A 268 0.71 -21.05 4.67
N LYS A 269 -0.46 -21.67 4.79
CA LYS A 269 -1.71 -21.19 4.21
C LYS A 269 -2.83 -21.31 5.23
N THR A 270 -3.79 -20.41 5.14
CA THR A 270 -5.04 -20.55 5.87
C THR A 270 -5.80 -21.76 5.31
N ASN A 271 -6.24 -22.64 6.20
CA ASN A 271 -6.95 -23.85 5.82
C ASN A 271 -8.43 -23.53 5.50
N HIS A 272 -8.70 -23.00 4.31
CA HIS A 272 -10.05 -22.65 3.88
C HIS A 272 -10.91 -23.84 3.45
N LYS A 273 -10.30 -25.01 3.27
CA LYS A 273 -10.94 -26.24 2.80
C LYS A 273 -11.10 -27.27 3.93
N ASP A 274 -10.84 -26.87 5.17
CA ASP A 274 -10.87 -27.73 6.37
C ASP A 274 -10.12 -29.06 6.18
N ILE A 275 -8.99 -29.01 5.47
CA ILE A 275 -8.16 -30.19 5.18
C ILE A 275 -7.58 -30.71 6.50
N PRO A 276 -7.79 -31.98 6.86
CA PRO A 276 -7.24 -32.53 8.10
C PRO A 276 -5.72 -32.55 8.05
N CYS A 277 -5.10 -32.39 9.23
CA CYS A 277 -3.68 -32.68 9.36
C CYS A 277 -3.43 -34.16 9.05
N ILE A 278 -2.29 -34.48 8.45
CA ILE A 278 -1.88 -35.86 8.18
C ILE A 278 -1.55 -36.66 9.45
N ALA A 279 -1.40 -35.99 10.61
CA ALA A 279 -0.92 -36.53 11.87
C ALA A 279 -2.00 -37.20 12.73
#